data_AF-A0A257KXE7-F1
#
_entry.id   AF-A0A257KXE7-F1
#
_cell.length_a   1.000
_cell.length_b   1.000
_cell.length_c   1.000
_cell.angle_alpha   90.00
_cell.angle_beta   90.00
_cell.angle_gamma   90.00
#
_symmetry.space_group_name_H-M   'P 1'
#
loop_
_entity.id
_entity.type
_entity.pdbx_description
1 polymer ?
#
loop_
_entity_poly.entity_id
_entity_poly.type
_entity_poly.pdbx_seq_one_letter_code
_entity_poly.pdbx_strand_id
1 'polypeptide(L)'
;MTEGYHGHMTMKDGSHVALTADQAKDLWAAMEASNQRRAEKLPDVETALRAMGEAYFRLQELGWRDATYCPKDGSPFEVIEAGSTGIHRAHYQGSWPNGTWLVEDEGDLYPSRPVLFRLLPEDQAKYDAKMQAARERYAAERAAESAEATATVVPQQQNTTQEKT
;
A
#
# COMPACT_ATOMS: atom_id res chain seq x y z
N MET A 1 -1.56 -35.10 -43.31
CA MET A 1 -2.29 -34.87 -42.05
C MET A 1 -1.33 -34.11 -41.17
N THR A 2 -1.53 -32.81 -40.96
CA THR A 2 -0.69 -32.04 -40.04
C THR A 2 -0.92 -32.62 -38.65
N GLU A 3 0.06 -33.38 -38.14
CA GLU A 3 0.17 -33.71 -36.72
C GLU A 3 -0.15 -32.42 -35.94
N GLY A 4 -1.18 -32.53 -35.09
CA GLY A 4 -2.00 -31.40 -34.65
C GLY A 4 -1.18 -30.25 -34.05
N TYR A 5 -1.58 -29.02 -34.35
CA TYR A 5 -1.05 -27.85 -33.67
C TYR A 5 -1.61 -27.79 -32.24
N HIS A 6 -0.74 -27.77 -31.24
CA HIS A 6 -1.11 -27.78 -29.81
C HIS A 6 -0.76 -26.47 -29.07
N GLY A 7 -0.45 -25.40 -29.81
CA GLY A 7 -0.02 -24.11 -29.27
C GLY A 7 1.49 -23.90 -29.30
N HIS A 8 1.94 -22.79 -28.73
CA HIS A 8 3.35 -22.45 -28.58
C HIS A 8 3.63 -21.91 -27.18
N MET A 9 4.86 -22.12 -26.71
CA MET A 9 5.40 -21.51 -25.51
C MET A 9 6.31 -20.35 -25.89
N THR A 10 6.12 -19.20 -25.26
CA THR A 10 7.01 -18.04 -25.39
C THR A 10 8.12 -18.14 -24.35
N MET A 11 9.36 -18.13 -24.81
CA MET A 11 10.55 -18.18 -23.97
C MET A 11 10.92 -16.78 -23.47
N LYS A 12 11.84 -16.70 -22.49
CA LYS A 12 12.28 -15.43 -21.90
C LYS A 12 12.95 -14.47 -22.91
N ASP A 13 13.54 -15.01 -23.96
CA ASP A 13 14.15 -14.23 -25.05
C ASP A 13 13.13 -13.79 -26.13
N GLY A 14 11.83 -14.04 -25.90
CA GLY A 14 10.75 -13.72 -26.83
C GLY A 14 10.57 -14.74 -27.96
N SER A 15 11.42 -15.77 -28.06
CA SER A 15 11.25 -16.82 -29.06
C SER A 15 10.03 -17.69 -28.77
N HIS A 16 9.41 -18.22 -29.82
CA HIS A 16 8.25 -19.11 -29.71
C HIS A 16 8.63 -20.54 -30.10
N VAL A 17 8.33 -21.49 -29.22
CA VAL A 17 8.56 -22.92 -29.44
C VAL A 17 7.23 -23.65 -29.49
N ALA A 18 6.98 -24.42 -30.55
CA ALA A 18 5.76 -25.21 -30.68
C ALA A 18 5.65 -26.26 -29.57
N LEU A 19 4.46 -26.42 -29.00
CA LEU A 19 4.19 -27.42 -27.98
C LEU A 19 3.93 -28.79 -28.63
N THR A 20 4.48 -29.84 -28.02
CA THR A 20 4.06 -31.21 -28.31
C THR A 20 2.69 -31.50 -27.66
N ALA A 21 2.01 -32.55 -28.12
CA ALA A 21 0.74 -32.99 -27.54
C ALA A 21 0.87 -33.30 -26.03
N ASP A 22 1.95 -33.96 -25.62
CA ASP A 22 2.21 -34.29 -24.22
C ASP A 22 2.49 -33.03 -23.39
N GLN A 23 3.28 -32.08 -23.90
CA GLN A 23 3.53 -30.82 -23.21
C GLN A 23 2.26 -29.99 -23.01
N ALA A 24 1.40 -29.92 -24.03
CA ALA A 24 0.12 -29.23 -23.93
C ALA A 24 -0.80 -29.91 -22.91
N LYS A 25 -0.83 -31.24 -22.87
CA LYS A 25 -1.58 -32.02 -21.87
C LYS A 25 -1.06 -31.78 -20.45
N ASP A 26 0.25 -31.78 -20.26
CA ASP A 26 0.85 -31.55 -18.94
C ASP A 26 0.59 -30.13 -18.43
N LEU A 27 0.68 -29.12 -19.30
CA LEU A 27 0.32 -27.73 -18.98
C LEU A 27 -1.15 -27.61 -18.58
N TRP A 28 -2.05 -28.26 -19.33
CA TRP A 28 -3.48 -28.27 -19.01
C TRP A 28 -3.74 -28.90 -17.64
N ALA A 29 -3.16 -30.08 -17.39
CA ALA A 29 -3.29 -30.76 -16.10
C ALA A 29 -2.74 -29.91 -14.93
N ALA A 30 -1.64 -29.19 -15.14
CA ALA A 30 -1.09 -28.28 -14.14
C ALA A 30 -2.03 -27.09 -13.85
N MET A 31 -2.69 -26.54 -14.87
CA MET A 31 -3.69 -25.48 -14.72
C MET A 31 -4.92 -25.97 -13.95
N GLU A 32 -5.46 -27.15 -14.30
CA GLU A 32 -6.58 -27.78 -13.59
C GLU A 32 -6.24 -28.02 -12.12
N ALA A 33 -5.06 -28.60 -11.85
CA ALA A 33 -4.59 -28.80 -10.48
C ALA A 33 -4.43 -27.49 -9.71
N SER A 34 -3.98 -26.40 -10.37
CA SER A 34 -3.89 -25.08 -9.74
C SER A 34 -5.26 -24.48 -9.42
N ASN A 35 -6.24 -24.68 -10.28
CA ASN A 35 -7.61 -24.22 -10.05
C ASN A 35 -8.26 -24.99 -8.92
N GLN A 36 -8.08 -26.31 -8.90
CA GLN A 36 -8.57 -27.18 -7.83
C GLN A 36 -7.98 -26.79 -6.48
N ARG A 37 -6.66 -26.60 -6.38
CA ARG A 37 -6.00 -26.13 -5.14
C ARG A 37 -6.56 -24.80 -4.64
N ARG A 38 -6.88 -23.87 -5.56
CA ARG A 38 -7.45 -22.56 -5.20
C ARG A 38 -8.88 -22.72 -4.66
N ALA A 39 -9.70 -23.54 -5.31
CA ALA A 39 -11.06 -23.84 -4.87
C ALA A 39 -11.09 -24.57 -3.53
N GLU A 40 -10.17 -25.50 -3.29
CA GLU A 40 -10.03 -26.19 -2.00
C GLU A 40 -9.57 -25.24 -0.88
N LYS A 41 -8.62 -24.35 -1.18
CA LYS A 41 -8.10 -23.38 -0.21
C LYS A 41 -9.11 -22.27 0.11
N LEU A 42 -9.86 -21.81 -0.88
CA LEU A 42 -10.81 -20.69 -0.79
C LEU A 42 -12.20 -21.17 -1.27
N PRO A 43 -12.87 -22.04 -0.49
CA PRO A 43 -14.09 -22.73 -0.93
C PRO A 43 -15.32 -21.82 -1.04
N ASP A 44 -15.32 -20.70 -0.32
CA ASP A 44 -16.43 -19.76 -0.27
C ASP A 44 -15.94 -18.30 -0.17
N VAL A 45 -16.90 -17.39 -0.30
CA VAL A 45 -16.66 -15.95 -0.27
C VAL A 45 -16.10 -15.50 1.09
N GLU A 46 -16.57 -16.08 2.21
CA GLU A 46 -16.11 -15.69 3.54
C GLU A 46 -14.62 -16.01 3.73
N THR A 47 -14.21 -17.22 3.34
CA THR A 47 -12.82 -17.68 3.43
C THR A 47 -11.91 -16.84 2.53
N ALA A 48 -12.38 -16.52 1.32
CA ALA A 48 -11.66 -15.63 0.40
C ALA A 48 -11.48 -14.21 0.98
N LEU A 49 -12.55 -13.62 1.54
CA LEU A 49 -12.49 -12.30 2.16
C LEU A 49 -11.57 -12.28 3.38
N ARG A 50 -11.58 -13.32 4.22
CA ARG A 50 -10.67 -13.44 5.37
C ARG A 50 -9.21 -13.49 4.89
N ALA A 51 -8.90 -14.30 3.89
CA ALA A 51 -7.55 -14.38 3.32
C ALA A 51 -7.09 -13.04 2.71
N MET A 52 -7.98 -12.33 2.02
CA MET A 52 -7.69 -10.98 1.51
C MET A 52 -7.42 -10.00 2.66
N GLY A 53 -8.23 -10.02 3.71
CA GLY A 53 -8.07 -9.17 4.89
C GLY A 53 -6.76 -9.44 5.64
N GLU A 54 -6.43 -10.70 5.88
CA GLU A 54 -5.17 -11.09 6.52
C GLU A 54 -3.96 -10.59 5.72
N ALA A 55 -3.95 -10.79 4.40
CA ALA A 55 -2.88 -10.29 3.55
C ALA A 55 -2.82 -8.76 3.57
N TYR A 56 -3.97 -8.08 3.46
CA TYR A 56 -4.07 -6.62 3.47
C TYR A 56 -3.49 -6.02 4.77
N PHE A 57 -3.94 -6.51 5.93
CA PHE A 57 -3.42 -6.01 7.21
C PHE A 57 -1.96 -6.35 7.40
N ARG A 58 -1.52 -7.55 6.99
CA ARG A 58 -0.10 -7.91 7.06
C ARG A 58 0.77 -6.98 6.22
N LEU A 59 0.30 -6.56 5.04
CA LEU A 59 1.00 -5.58 4.21
C LEU A 59 1.05 -4.21 4.92
N GLN A 60 -0.02 -3.79 5.59
CA GLN A 60 0.01 -2.55 6.36
C GLN A 60 1.04 -2.58 7.51
N GLU A 61 1.15 -3.69 8.24
CA GLU A 61 2.19 -3.90 9.25
C GLU A 61 3.61 -3.84 8.65
N LEU A 62 3.75 -4.21 7.39
CA LEU A 62 5.01 -4.13 6.62
C LEU A 62 5.26 -2.73 6.03
N GLY A 63 4.47 -1.73 6.40
CA GLY A 63 4.67 -0.33 6.02
C GLY A 63 3.89 0.13 4.79
N TRP A 64 2.99 -0.71 4.26
CA TRP A 64 2.10 -0.30 3.17
C TRP A 64 0.92 0.53 3.70
N ARG A 65 0.42 1.45 2.87
CA ARG A 65 -0.68 2.38 3.22
C ARG A 65 -1.73 2.38 2.12
N ASP A 66 -2.95 2.78 2.44
CA ASP A 66 -4.04 2.90 1.46
C ASP A 66 -3.62 3.83 0.31
N ALA A 67 -3.76 3.35 -0.93
CA ALA A 67 -3.35 4.06 -2.14
C ALA A 67 -4.00 5.46 -2.29
N THR A 68 -5.16 5.69 -1.65
CA THR A 68 -5.81 7.00 -1.59
C THR A 68 -4.89 8.08 -1.00
N TYR A 69 -3.97 7.71 -0.09
CA TYR A 69 -3.04 8.63 0.55
C TYR A 69 -1.68 8.75 -0.14
N CYS A 70 -1.51 8.19 -1.35
CA CYS A 70 -0.27 8.37 -2.10
C CYS A 70 -0.01 9.85 -2.45
N PRO A 71 1.24 10.25 -2.74
CA PRO A 71 1.55 11.55 -3.31
C PRO A 71 0.68 11.86 -4.54
N LYS A 72 0.14 13.09 -4.60
CA LYS A 72 -0.70 13.60 -5.70
C LYS A 72 -0.01 14.70 -6.50
N ASP A 73 1.27 14.95 -6.20
CA ASP A 73 2.12 15.96 -6.82
C ASP A 73 2.94 15.39 -8.00
N GLY A 74 2.66 14.16 -8.41
CA GLY A 74 3.41 13.45 -9.46
C GLY A 74 4.68 12.76 -8.95
N SER A 75 5.02 12.85 -7.66
CA SER A 75 6.17 12.13 -7.12
C SER A 75 5.98 10.61 -7.22
N PRO A 76 7.04 9.85 -7.52
CA PRO A 76 6.96 8.40 -7.67
C PRO A 76 6.85 7.69 -6.32
N PHE A 77 6.21 6.52 -6.33
CA PHE A 77 6.04 5.62 -5.19
C PHE A 77 5.92 4.17 -5.68
N GLU A 78 5.90 3.21 -4.76
CA GLU A 78 5.63 1.82 -5.08
C GLU A 78 4.16 1.49 -4.79
N VAL A 79 3.56 0.64 -5.62
CA VAL A 79 2.18 0.18 -5.49
C VAL A 79 2.07 -1.33 -5.59
N ILE A 80 0.98 -1.83 -5.04
CA ILE A 80 0.47 -3.18 -5.27
C ILE A 80 -1.00 -3.12 -5.69
N GLU A 81 -1.39 -4.02 -6.58
CA GLU A 81 -2.72 -4.08 -7.18
C GLU A 81 -3.29 -5.50 -7.07
N ALA A 82 -4.59 -5.60 -6.76
CA ALA A 82 -5.29 -6.87 -6.75
C ALA A 82 -5.32 -7.46 -8.17
N GLY A 83 -4.86 -8.70 -8.31
CA GLY A 83 -4.69 -9.35 -9.62
C GLY A 83 -3.27 -9.29 -10.17
N SER A 84 -2.37 -8.53 -9.53
CA SER A 84 -0.93 -8.56 -9.75
C SER A 84 -0.20 -9.21 -8.57
N THR A 85 0.93 -9.87 -8.85
CA THR A 85 1.86 -10.40 -7.83
C THR A 85 3.12 -9.53 -7.68
N GLY A 86 3.29 -8.51 -8.54
CA GLY A 86 4.44 -7.62 -8.53
C GLY A 86 4.26 -6.38 -7.64
N ILE A 87 5.39 -5.83 -7.20
CA ILE A 87 5.50 -4.48 -6.67
C ILE A 87 5.95 -3.57 -7.82
N HIS A 88 5.18 -2.53 -8.09
CA HIS A 88 5.38 -1.69 -9.26
C HIS A 88 5.70 -0.26 -8.88
N ARG A 89 6.56 0.40 -9.64
CA ARG A 89 6.79 1.84 -9.52
C ARG A 89 5.65 2.59 -10.22
N ALA A 90 5.09 3.60 -9.58
CA ALA A 90 3.99 4.38 -10.12
C ALA A 90 4.04 5.84 -9.67
N HIS A 91 3.25 6.68 -10.32
CA HIS A 91 2.94 8.05 -9.88
C HIS A 91 1.46 8.36 -10.11
N TYR A 92 0.96 9.43 -9.48
CA TYR A 92 -0.39 9.94 -9.72
C TYR A 92 -0.36 11.08 -10.75
N GLN A 93 -1.18 11.00 -11.78
CA GLN A 93 -1.31 12.02 -12.81
C GLN A 93 -2.71 12.66 -12.77
N GLY A 94 -2.75 13.99 -12.86
CA GLY A 94 -3.99 14.78 -12.83
C GLY A 94 -4.38 15.24 -11.43
N SER A 95 -5.62 15.72 -11.29
CA SER A 95 -6.12 16.32 -10.04
C SER A 95 -7.00 15.33 -9.28
N TRP A 96 -6.72 15.14 -7.98
CA TRP A 96 -7.56 14.35 -7.11
C TRP A 96 -9.00 14.91 -7.03
N PRO A 97 -10.06 14.07 -7.02
CA PRO A 97 -10.06 12.60 -7.09
C PRO A 97 -10.14 12.02 -8.51
N ASN A 98 -10.08 12.85 -9.55
CA ASN A 98 -10.36 12.47 -10.94
C ASN A 98 -9.11 12.08 -11.76
N GLY A 99 -7.93 12.14 -11.17
CA GLY A 99 -6.69 11.69 -11.79
C GLY A 99 -6.56 10.17 -11.82
N THR A 100 -5.39 9.68 -12.24
CA THR A 100 -5.11 8.26 -12.46
C THR A 100 -3.73 7.89 -11.92
N TRP A 101 -3.60 6.66 -11.41
CA TRP A 101 -2.31 6.07 -11.10
C TRP A 101 -1.72 5.45 -12.36
N LEU A 102 -0.48 5.78 -12.68
CA LEU A 102 0.25 5.24 -13.81
C LEU A 102 1.44 4.44 -13.30
N VAL A 103 1.47 3.15 -13.63
CA VAL A 103 2.63 2.29 -13.42
C VAL A 103 3.64 2.53 -14.54
N GLU A 104 4.90 2.69 -14.14
CA GLU A 104 6.05 2.86 -15.03
C GLU A 104 6.73 1.50 -15.23
N ASP A 105 6.73 0.98 -16.46
CA ASP A 105 7.46 -0.23 -16.81
C ASP A 105 7.97 -0.20 -18.25
N GLU A 106 9.19 -0.70 -18.48
CA GLU A 106 9.87 -0.77 -19.80
C GLU A 106 9.80 0.49 -20.70
N GLY A 107 9.67 1.68 -20.10
CA GLY A 107 9.59 2.96 -20.82
C GLY A 107 8.17 3.35 -21.27
N ASP A 108 7.15 2.65 -20.80
CA ASP A 108 5.73 2.93 -21.05
C ASP A 108 4.98 3.22 -19.74
N LEU A 109 3.74 3.70 -19.86
CA LEU A 109 2.87 4.07 -18.75
C LEU A 109 1.53 3.33 -18.83
N TYR A 110 1.24 2.54 -17.80
CA TYR A 110 0.03 1.72 -17.74
C TYR A 110 -0.94 2.23 -16.67
N PRO A 111 -2.24 2.44 -17.00
CA PRO A 111 -3.24 2.75 -15.98
C PRO A 111 -3.33 1.64 -14.93
N SER A 112 -3.31 2.02 -13.66
CA SER A 112 -3.38 1.09 -12.52
C SER A 112 -4.50 1.46 -11.56
N ARG A 113 -4.99 0.46 -10.80
CA ARG A 113 -5.93 0.61 -9.69
C ARG A 113 -5.32 0.05 -8.41
N PRO A 114 -4.32 0.74 -7.83
CA PRO A 114 -3.59 0.22 -6.70
C PRO A 114 -4.47 0.14 -5.44
N VAL A 115 -4.22 -0.88 -4.63
CA VAL A 115 -4.89 -1.08 -3.34
C VAL A 115 -4.07 -0.45 -2.22
N LEU A 116 -2.75 -0.65 -2.25
CA LEU A 116 -1.82 -0.07 -1.30
C LEU A 116 -0.64 0.58 -2.02
N PHE A 117 -0.02 1.54 -1.36
CA PHE A 117 1.23 2.18 -1.76
C PHE A 117 2.25 2.19 -0.61
N ARG A 118 3.52 2.39 -0.96
CA ARG A 118 4.55 2.85 -0.02
C ARG A 118 5.46 3.85 -0.72
N LEU A 119 6.06 4.76 0.04
CA LEU A 119 7.03 5.70 -0.52
C LEU A 119 8.33 4.97 -0.86
N LEU A 120 9.06 5.52 -1.83
CA LEU A 120 10.45 5.13 -2.05
C LEU A 120 11.29 5.44 -0.80
N PRO A 121 12.38 4.69 -0.52
CA PRO A 121 13.16 4.86 0.71
C PRO A 121 13.59 6.30 1.01
N GLU A 122 14.01 7.04 0.00
CA GLU A 122 14.43 8.44 0.16
C GLU A 122 13.27 9.36 0.55
N ASP A 123 12.10 9.18 -0.07
CA ASP A 123 10.91 10.00 0.22
C ASP A 123 10.26 9.60 1.54
N GLN A 124 10.37 8.33 1.93
CA GLN A 124 9.98 7.85 3.25
C GLN A 124 10.83 8.53 4.34
N ALA A 125 12.15 8.59 4.16
CA ALA A 125 13.03 9.27 5.12
C ALA A 125 12.71 10.77 5.25
N LYS A 126 12.41 11.46 4.14
CA LYS A 126 11.96 12.87 4.17
C LYS A 126 10.63 13.02 4.91
N TYR A 127 9.69 12.14 4.65
CA TYR A 127 8.39 12.12 5.32
C TYR A 127 8.55 11.92 6.83
N ASP A 128 9.35 10.95 7.25
CA ASP A 128 9.57 10.63 8.67
C ASP A 128 10.25 11.79 9.41
N ALA A 129 11.26 12.42 8.80
CA ALA A 129 11.91 13.61 9.34
C ALA A 129 10.91 14.77 9.51
N LYS A 130 10.06 15.02 8.51
CA LYS A 130 9.01 16.04 8.57
C LYS A 130 8.01 15.75 9.70
N MET A 131 7.58 14.49 9.84
CA MET A 131 6.63 14.09 10.88
C MET A 131 7.23 14.18 12.28
N GLN A 132 8.52 13.85 12.44
CA GLN A 132 9.23 13.99 13.71
C GLN A 132 9.34 15.45 14.13
N ALA A 133 9.77 16.34 13.22
CA ALA A 133 9.83 17.77 13.49
C ALA A 133 8.44 18.36 13.86
N ALA A 134 7.38 17.91 13.19
CA ALA A 134 6.01 18.32 13.50
C ALA A 134 5.56 17.85 14.91
N ARG A 135 5.91 16.63 15.31
CA ARG A 135 5.62 16.10 16.65
C ARG A 135 6.33 16.90 17.74
N GLU A 136 7.60 17.22 17.54
CA GLU A 136 8.40 18.03 18.47
C GLU A 136 7.83 19.43 18.63
N ARG A 137 7.45 20.07 17.51
CA ARG A 137 6.78 21.38 17.52
C ARG A 137 5.47 21.33 18.31
N TYR A 138 4.62 20.35 18.03
CA TYR A 138 3.34 20.22 18.73
C TYR A 138 3.52 19.95 20.24
N ALA A 139 4.50 19.12 20.60
CA ALA A 139 4.83 18.87 22.01
C ALA A 139 5.29 20.14 22.73
N ALA A 140 6.11 20.97 22.08
CA ALA A 140 6.56 22.25 22.62
C ALA A 140 5.39 23.24 22.80
N GLU A 141 4.51 23.36 21.79
CA GLU A 141 3.32 24.21 21.85
C GLU A 141 2.40 23.78 23.01
N ARG A 142 2.14 22.48 23.18
CA ARG A 142 1.32 21.95 24.28
C ARG A 142 1.96 22.15 25.65
N ALA A 143 3.28 22.06 25.76
CA ALA A 143 3.99 22.32 27.00
C ALA A 143 3.91 23.81 27.39
N ALA A 144 4.05 24.72 26.43
CA ALA A 144 3.90 26.16 26.65
C ALA A 144 2.48 26.52 27.09
N GLU A 145 1.45 25.99 26.41
CA GLU A 145 0.04 26.20 26.77
C GLU A 145 -0.27 25.68 28.20
N SER A 146 0.28 24.51 28.56
CA SER A 146 0.08 23.95 29.90
C SER A 146 0.80 24.75 30.99
N ALA A 147 1.98 25.30 30.69
CA ALA A 147 2.72 26.17 31.62
C ALA A 147 2.00 27.51 31.84
N GLU A 148 1.44 28.10 30.78
CA GLU A 148 0.63 29.32 30.85
C GLU A 148 -0.68 29.09 31.63
N ALA A 149 -1.35 27.96 31.39
CA ALA A 149 -2.54 27.57 32.15
C ALA A 149 -2.24 27.34 33.64
N THR A 150 -1.08 26.77 33.98
CA THR A 150 -0.66 26.54 35.38
C THR A 150 -0.27 27.85 36.06
N ALA A 151 0.37 28.78 35.35
CA ALA A 151 0.73 30.10 35.88
C ALA A 151 -0.50 30.97 36.20
N THR A 152 -1.63 30.72 35.55
CA THR A 152 -2.89 31.48 35.73
C THR A 152 -3.70 31.00 36.95
N VAL A 153 -3.37 29.85 37.58
CA VAL A 153 -4.21 29.17 38.60
C VAL A 153 -3.66 29.24 40.04
N VAL A 154 -2.64 30.06 40.33
CA VAL A 154 -2.09 30.21 41.71
C VAL A 154 -2.90 31.25 42.53
N PRO A 155 -3.23 30.98 43.81
CA PRO A 155 -4.57 31.17 44.37
C PRO A 155 -4.84 32.55 44.97
N GLN A 156 -6.13 32.95 44.96
CA GLN A 156 -6.66 34.03 45.78
C GLN A 156 -6.24 33.83 47.24
N GLN A 157 -5.26 34.61 47.69
CA GLN A 157 -4.87 34.69 49.08
C GLN A 157 -6.08 35.14 49.91
N GLN A 158 -6.53 34.24 50.80
CA GLN A 158 -7.50 34.53 51.82
C GLN A 158 -6.92 35.62 52.74
N ASN A 159 -7.45 36.83 52.65
CA ASN A 159 -7.25 37.88 53.65
C ASN A 159 -7.99 37.47 54.93
N THR A 160 -7.32 36.73 55.81
CA THR A 160 -7.69 36.65 57.23
C THR A 160 -7.13 37.88 57.93
N THR A 161 -7.87 38.99 57.86
CA THR A 161 -7.63 40.12 58.76
C THR A 161 -8.15 39.74 60.14
N GLN A 162 -7.20 39.49 61.04
CA GLN A 162 -7.38 39.61 62.48
C GLN A 162 -7.66 41.08 62.83
N GLU A 163 -8.70 41.35 63.62
CA GLU A 163 -8.78 42.48 64.57
C GLU A 163 -9.88 42.12 65.58
N LYS A 164 -9.53 41.61 66.77
CA LYS A 164 -9.14 42.31 68.02
C LYS A 164 -10.26 43.15 68.66
N THR A 165 -10.69 42.59 69.81
CA THR A 165 -11.01 43.22 71.10
C THR A 165 -12.38 43.84 71.29
#